data_AF-A0A6B3NFD3-F1
#
_entry.id   AF-A0A6B3NFD3-F1
#
_cell.length_a   1.000
_cell.length_b   1.000
_cell.length_c   1.000
_cell.angle_alpha   90.00
_cell.angle_beta   90.00
_cell.angle_gamma   90.00
#
_symmetry.space_group_name_H-M   'P 1'
#
loop_
_entity.id
_entity.type
_entity.pdbx_description
1 polymer ?
#
loop_
_entity_poly.entity_id
_entity_poly.type
_entity_poly.pdbx_seq_one_letter_code
_entity_poly.pdbx_strand_id
1 'polypeptide(L)'
;MIATVHDNRGALPGSRLELYEEICEVLLVRRQEDKGIADQIQLNAAQKQSVLQVLALELMIRKTREFTLAFTKHIDEQMTAVAGNRITPQEFLKHVEQISGLLVERDLGVYEFAHLSFQEYLTAVQIKESNQEQILIDNINDSWWHETIRLYAVRSDTTNLIRAALESPTISSLTLASDCLEEGLSADPVVRQQLEEKLASGLESTELETAELAAQVKLSRRLKHASAN
;
A
#
# COMPACT_ATOMS: atom_id res chain seq x y z
N MET A 1 -15.47 -3.87 8.19
CA MET A 1 -14.98 -4.40 6.90
C MET A 1 -14.43 -5.83 6.98
N ILE A 2 -14.81 -6.63 7.98
CA ILE A 2 -14.32 -8.03 8.16
C ILE A 2 -15.28 -9.07 7.54
N ALA A 3 -16.54 -8.70 7.28
CA ALA A 3 -17.58 -9.66 6.89
C ALA A 3 -17.53 -10.17 5.44
N THR A 4 -16.72 -9.59 4.55
CA THR A 4 -16.78 -9.91 3.10
C THR A 4 -15.81 -11.03 2.66
N VAL A 5 -14.77 -11.32 3.46
CA VAL A 5 -13.74 -12.32 3.11
C VAL A 5 -14.08 -13.73 3.62
N HIS A 6 -15.04 -13.83 4.55
CA HIS A 6 -15.39 -15.09 5.21
C HIS A 6 -16.05 -16.15 4.31
N ASP A 7 -16.61 -15.77 3.16
CA ASP A 7 -17.50 -16.66 2.42
C ASP A 7 -16.79 -17.54 1.36
N ASN A 8 -15.51 -17.30 1.05
CA ASN A 8 -14.89 -17.94 -0.12
C ASN A 8 -13.69 -18.88 0.12
N ARG A 9 -12.91 -18.81 1.21
CA ARG A 9 -11.67 -19.64 1.31
C ARG A 9 -11.27 -20.23 2.67
N GLY A 10 -12.09 -20.13 3.72
CA GLY A 10 -11.95 -20.97 4.93
C GLY A 10 -10.72 -20.77 5.84
N ALA A 11 -9.75 -19.94 5.45
CA ALA A 11 -8.62 -19.53 6.28
C ALA A 11 -8.54 -17.99 6.34
N LEU A 12 -8.20 -17.44 7.52
CA LEU A 12 -7.93 -16.02 7.66
C LEU A 12 -6.59 -15.70 6.97
N PRO A 13 -6.48 -14.57 6.24
CA PRO A 13 -5.23 -14.13 5.65
C PRO A 13 -4.12 -14.04 6.71
N GLY A 14 -2.93 -14.54 6.39
CA GLY A 14 -1.78 -14.56 7.30
C GLY A 14 -1.14 -13.19 7.48
N SER A 15 -1.42 -12.24 6.59
CA SER A 15 -0.93 -10.86 6.66
C SER A 15 -1.97 -9.84 6.17
N ARG A 16 -1.77 -8.56 6.54
CA ARG A 16 -2.58 -7.43 6.01
C ARG A 16 -2.49 -7.33 4.49
N LEU A 17 -1.33 -7.64 3.92
CA LEU A 17 -1.12 -7.64 2.47
C LEU A 17 -2.04 -8.65 1.78
N GLU A 18 -2.06 -9.89 2.26
CA GLU A 18 -2.91 -10.96 1.72
C GLU A 18 -4.40 -10.61 1.84
N LEU A 19 -4.80 -10.02 2.97
CA LEU A 19 -6.18 -9.56 3.16
C LEU A 19 -6.58 -8.53 2.09
N TYR A 20 -5.75 -7.51 1.84
CA TYR A 20 -6.07 -6.48 0.84
C TYR A 20 -6.01 -7.02 -0.59
N GLU A 21 -5.09 -7.94 -0.88
CA GLU A 21 -5.03 -8.65 -2.16
C GLU A 21 -6.32 -9.45 -2.40
N GLU A 22 -6.76 -10.25 -1.44
CA GLU A 22 -7.99 -11.04 -1.55
C GLU A 22 -9.23 -10.16 -1.71
N ILE A 23 -9.33 -9.07 -0.94
CA ILE A 23 -10.45 -8.14 -1.06
C ILE A 23 -10.44 -7.48 -2.44
N CYS A 24 -9.30 -6.96 -2.92
CA CYS A 24 -9.21 -6.34 -4.23
C CYS A 24 -9.56 -7.34 -5.34
N GLU A 25 -9.03 -8.56 -5.27
CA GLU A 25 -9.35 -9.63 -6.21
C GLU A 25 -10.88 -9.89 -6.22
N VAL A 26 -11.50 -10.10 -5.06
CA VAL A 26 -12.95 -10.35 -4.97
C VAL A 26 -13.76 -9.18 -5.52
N LEU A 27 -13.41 -7.94 -5.19
CA LEU A 27 -14.15 -6.75 -5.64
C LEU A 27 -13.99 -6.51 -7.16
N LEU A 28 -12.84 -6.86 -7.74
CA LEU A 28 -12.57 -6.71 -9.18
C LEU A 28 -13.08 -7.90 -10.01
N VAL A 29 -13.10 -9.11 -9.42
CA VAL A 29 -13.62 -10.32 -10.04
C VAL A 29 -15.14 -10.36 -10.01
N ARG A 30 -15.79 -9.79 -8.98
CA ARG A 30 -17.25 -9.86 -8.73
C ARG A 30 -18.04 -9.65 -10.03
N ARG A 31 -18.27 -10.78 -10.70
CA ARG A 31 -19.16 -10.90 -11.84
C ARG A 31 -20.54 -10.75 -11.28
N GLN A 32 -21.35 -9.92 -11.94
CA GLN A 32 -22.78 -9.91 -11.76
C GLN A 32 -23.42 -11.21 -12.32
N GLU A 33 -22.84 -12.38 -12.07
CA GLU A 33 -23.52 -13.66 -12.26
C GLU A 33 -24.74 -13.74 -11.32
N ASP A 34 -24.65 -13.18 -10.11
CA ASP A 34 -25.76 -13.11 -9.16
C ASP A 34 -26.84 -12.06 -9.52
N LYS A 35 -26.57 -11.14 -10.47
CA LYS A 35 -27.51 -10.08 -10.90
C LYS A 35 -27.89 -10.13 -12.38
N GLY A 36 -27.34 -11.07 -13.17
CA GLY A 36 -27.65 -11.23 -14.60
C GLY A 36 -27.23 -10.06 -15.50
N ILE A 37 -26.32 -9.21 -15.04
CA ILE A 37 -25.86 -8.04 -15.81
C ILE A 37 -24.49 -8.39 -16.42
N ALA A 38 -24.38 -8.24 -17.74
CA ALA A 38 -23.12 -8.47 -18.43
C ALA A 38 -22.10 -7.38 -18.07
N ASP A 39 -20.87 -7.78 -17.73
CA ASP A 39 -19.75 -6.85 -17.58
C ASP A 39 -19.45 -6.19 -18.92
N GLN A 40 -19.82 -4.90 -19.03
CA GLN A 40 -19.69 -4.13 -20.25
C GLN A 40 -18.23 -3.83 -20.61
N ILE A 41 -17.31 -3.91 -19.65
CA ILE A 41 -15.91 -3.51 -19.84
C ILE A 41 -15.00 -4.65 -20.32
N GLN A 42 -15.45 -5.92 -20.27
CA GLN A 42 -14.71 -7.09 -20.81
C GLN A 42 -13.21 -7.15 -20.44
N LEU A 43 -12.81 -6.57 -19.31
CA LEU A 43 -11.46 -6.67 -18.76
C LEU A 43 -11.44 -7.71 -17.64
N ASN A 44 -10.37 -8.50 -17.56
CA ASN A 44 -10.17 -9.38 -16.41
C ASN A 44 -9.70 -8.60 -15.17
N ALA A 45 -9.76 -9.22 -13.99
CA ALA A 45 -9.43 -8.55 -12.73
C ALA A 45 -8.00 -7.97 -12.71
N ALA A 46 -7.00 -8.68 -13.25
CA ALA A 46 -5.62 -8.20 -13.32
C ALA A 46 -5.49 -6.95 -14.21
N GLN A 47 -6.19 -6.90 -15.35
CA GLN A 47 -6.22 -5.73 -16.21
C GLN A 47 -6.85 -4.53 -15.49
N LYS A 48 -8.00 -4.73 -14.82
CA LYS A 48 -8.64 -3.67 -14.02
C LYS A 48 -7.71 -3.19 -12.90
N GLN A 49 -7.07 -4.12 -12.20
CA GLN A 49 -6.14 -3.82 -11.11
C GLN A 49 -4.97 -2.97 -11.58
N SER A 50 -4.34 -3.31 -12.72
CA SER A 50 -3.19 -2.55 -13.22
C SER A 50 -3.50 -1.09 -13.54
N VAL A 51 -4.72 -0.78 -13.99
CA VAL A 51 -5.16 0.61 -14.18
C VAL A 51 -5.32 1.32 -12.83
N LEU A 52 -5.94 0.64 -11.86
CA LEU A 52 -6.19 1.21 -10.54
C LEU A 52 -4.91 1.39 -9.71
N GLN A 53 -3.90 0.55 -9.94
CA GLN A 53 -2.55 0.69 -9.38
C GLN A 53 -1.91 2.01 -9.81
N VAL A 54 -2.00 2.37 -11.10
CA VAL A 54 -1.50 3.65 -11.61
C VAL A 54 -2.27 4.83 -10.99
N LEU A 55 -3.60 4.73 -10.92
CA LEU A 55 -4.43 5.75 -10.25
C LEU A 55 -3.99 5.93 -8.78
N ALA A 56 -3.88 4.83 -8.04
CA ALA A 56 -3.53 4.84 -6.63
C ALA A 56 -2.16 5.50 -6.39
N LEU A 57 -1.15 5.14 -7.17
CA LEU A 57 0.18 5.74 -7.07
C LEU A 57 0.13 7.26 -7.30
N GLU A 58 -0.58 7.73 -8.33
CA GLU A 58 -0.68 9.17 -8.60
C GLU A 58 -1.38 9.92 -7.45
N LEU A 59 -2.43 9.35 -6.85
CA LEU A 59 -3.09 9.94 -5.68
C LEU A 59 -2.15 9.98 -4.46
N MET A 60 -1.36 8.92 -4.25
CA MET A 60 -0.37 8.88 -3.18
C MET A 60 0.73 9.94 -3.36
N ILE A 61 1.26 10.10 -4.57
CA ILE A 61 2.26 11.14 -4.90
C ILE A 61 1.72 12.55 -4.59
N ARG A 62 0.44 12.79 -4.86
CA ARG A 62 -0.23 14.06 -4.59
C ARG A 62 -0.70 14.24 -3.15
N LYS A 63 -0.55 13.21 -2.31
CA LYS A 63 -1.06 13.18 -0.94
C LYS A 63 -2.56 13.50 -0.84
N THR A 64 -3.33 12.95 -1.76
CA THR A 64 -4.80 13.10 -1.77
C THR A 64 -5.46 11.74 -1.79
N ARG A 65 -6.71 11.72 -1.34
CA ARG A 65 -7.63 10.57 -1.44
C ARG A 65 -8.65 10.77 -2.54
N GLU A 66 -8.96 12.03 -2.80
CA GLU A 66 -10.05 12.45 -3.66
C GLU A 66 -9.53 12.83 -5.05
N PHE A 67 -10.33 12.52 -6.06
CA PHE A 67 -10.10 12.89 -7.44
C PHE A 67 -11.42 13.15 -8.18
N THR A 68 -11.32 13.81 -9.32
CA THR A 68 -12.44 13.98 -10.26
C THR A 68 -12.17 13.17 -11.52
N LEU A 69 -13.18 12.94 -12.37
CA LEU A 69 -12.97 12.24 -13.65
C LEU A 69 -12.08 13.03 -14.65
N ALA A 70 -11.75 14.30 -14.37
CA ALA A 70 -10.73 15.03 -15.12
C ALA A 70 -9.30 14.56 -14.79
N PHE A 71 -9.13 13.83 -13.68
CA PHE A 71 -7.86 13.29 -13.22
C PHE A 71 -7.38 12.08 -14.04
N THR A 72 -8.19 11.60 -14.98
CA THR A 72 -7.94 10.36 -15.73
C THR A 72 -6.69 10.38 -16.61
N LYS A 73 -6.16 11.55 -16.98
CA LYS A 73 -4.97 11.66 -17.83
C LYS A 73 -3.78 10.81 -17.36
N HIS A 74 -3.70 10.54 -16.06
CA HIS A 74 -2.65 9.74 -15.44
C HIS A 74 -2.79 8.23 -15.69
N ILE A 75 -3.98 7.77 -16.07
CA ILE A 75 -4.25 6.37 -16.39
C ILE A 75 -4.50 6.13 -17.89
N ASP A 76 -4.52 7.16 -18.73
CA ASP A 76 -4.79 7.05 -20.17
C ASP A 76 -3.88 6.03 -20.86
N GLU A 77 -2.57 6.08 -20.56
CA GLU A 77 -1.58 5.18 -21.14
C GLU A 77 -1.84 3.72 -20.73
N GLN A 78 -2.06 3.48 -19.44
CA GLN A 78 -2.34 2.14 -18.91
C GLN A 78 -3.68 1.60 -19.43
N MET A 79 -4.70 2.46 -19.51
CA MET A 79 -6.00 2.13 -20.11
C MET A 79 -5.85 1.73 -21.57
N THR A 80 -5.08 2.50 -22.35
CA THR A 80 -4.81 2.20 -23.76
C THR A 80 -4.06 0.87 -23.90
N ALA A 81 -3.12 0.57 -23.00
CA ALA A 81 -2.38 -0.69 -23.02
C ALA A 81 -3.28 -1.91 -22.78
N VAL A 82 -4.26 -1.83 -21.87
CA VAL A 82 -5.12 -2.97 -21.51
C VAL A 82 -6.40 -3.09 -22.33
N ALA A 83 -6.96 -1.96 -22.81
CA ALA A 83 -8.26 -1.90 -23.48
C ALA A 83 -8.19 -1.33 -24.92
N GLY A 84 -7.04 -0.82 -25.35
CA GLY A 84 -6.92 -0.03 -26.58
C GLY A 84 -7.80 1.22 -26.49
N ASN A 85 -8.42 1.60 -27.61
CA ASN A 85 -9.35 2.74 -27.68
C ASN A 85 -10.82 2.36 -27.47
N ARG A 86 -11.08 1.17 -26.90
CA ARG A 86 -12.47 0.66 -26.76
C ARG A 86 -13.22 1.29 -25.60
N ILE A 87 -12.48 1.73 -24.57
CA ILE A 87 -13.02 2.18 -23.29
C ILE A 87 -12.23 3.39 -22.85
N THR A 88 -12.92 4.49 -22.56
CA THR A 88 -12.26 5.66 -21.99
C THR A 88 -11.98 5.44 -20.51
N PRO A 89 -10.91 6.05 -19.98
CA PRO A 89 -10.63 6.09 -18.54
C PRO A 89 -11.82 6.52 -17.68
N GLN A 90 -12.62 7.49 -18.12
CA GLN A 90 -13.78 7.97 -17.38
C GLN A 90 -14.88 6.89 -17.32
N GLU A 91 -15.14 6.20 -18.44
CA GLU A 91 -16.07 5.07 -18.47
C GLU A 91 -15.60 3.93 -17.57
N PHE A 92 -14.29 3.64 -17.59
CA PHE A 92 -13.69 2.65 -16.70
C PHE A 92 -13.90 2.98 -15.23
N LEU A 93 -13.53 4.18 -14.78
CA LEU A 93 -13.65 4.56 -13.38
C LEU A 93 -15.11 4.58 -12.90
N LYS A 94 -16.04 5.07 -13.73
CA LYS A 94 -17.48 4.99 -13.42
C LYS A 94 -17.97 3.56 -13.28
N HIS A 95 -17.52 2.67 -14.16
CA HIS A 95 -17.90 1.26 -14.07
C HIS A 95 -17.33 0.59 -12.81
N VAL A 96 -16.07 0.87 -12.46
CA VAL A 96 -15.46 0.36 -11.23
C VAL A 96 -16.23 0.87 -10.00
N GLU A 97 -16.59 2.14 -9.95
CA GLU A 97 -17.41 2.73 -8.89
C GLU A 97 -18.77 2.02 -8.76
N GLN A 98 -19.50 1.85 -9.86
CA GLN A 98 -20.84 1.25 -9.85
C GLN A 98 -20.87 -0.24 -9.47
N ILE A 99 -19.79 -0.98 -9.75
CA ILE A 99 -19.82 -2.45 -9.71
C ILE A 99 -18.90 -3.05 -8.65
N SER A 100 -17.66 -2.56 -8.53
CA SER A 100 -16.66 -3.19 -7.66
C SER A 100 -16.78 -2.76 -6.19
N GLY A 101 -17.41 -1.62 -5.89
CA GLY A 101 -17.37 -1.02 -4.55
C GLY A 101 -15.96 -0.66 -4.06
N LEU A 102 -14.95 -0.74 -4.93
CA LEU A 102 -13.56 -0.38 -4.63
C LEU A 102 -13.35 1.14 -4.76
N LEU A 103 -14.13 1.79 -5.63
CA LEU A 103 -14.26 3.23 -5.72
C LEU A 103 -15.66 3.65 -5.25
N VAL A 104 -15.76 4.84 -4.69
CA VAL A 104 -17.03 5.45 -4.26
C VAL A 104 -17.08 6.91 -4.67
N GLU A 105 -18.26 7.41 -5.02
CA GLU A 105 -18.53 8.84 -5.14
C GLU A 105 -18.84 9.42 -3.74
N ARG A 106 -17.93 10.27 -3.24
CA ARG A 106 -18.06 10.92 -1.92
C ARG A 106 -19.00 12.11 -1.96
N ASP A 107 -18.81 12.94 -2.97
CA ASP A 107 -19.60 14.12 -3.31
C ASP A 107 -19.82 14.14 -4.82
N LEU A 108 -20.76 14.95 -5.29
CA LEU A 108 -21.09 15.02 -6.72
C LEU A 108 -19.84 15.31 -7.57
N GLY A 109 -19.42 14.32 -8.36
CA GLY A 109 -18.24 14.38 -9.23
C GLY A 109 -16.90 14.19 -8.54
N VAL A 110 -16.88 13.84 -7.25
CA VAL A 110 -15.68 13.60 -6.44
C VAL A 110 -15.65 12.14 -5.99
N TYR A 111 -14.57 11.46 -6.35
CA TYR A 111 -14.39 10.03 -6.16
C TYR A 111 -13.19 9.76 -5.27
N GLU A 112 -13.20 8.64 -4.55
CA GLU A 112 -12.02 8.09 -3.87
C GLU A 112 -12.07 6.56 -3.85
N PHE A 113 -10.96 5.95 -3.45
CA PHE A 113 -11.01 4.56 -3.01
C PHE A 113 -11.88 4.43 -1.76
N ALA A 114 -12.69 3.36 -1.69
CA ALA A 114 -13.61 3.11 -0.58
C ALA A 114 -12.91 3.07 0.79
N HIS A 115 -11.61 2.75 0.81
CA HIS A 115 -10.74 2.88 1.95
C HIS A 115 -9.32 3.27 1.52
N LEU A 116 -8.64 4.09 2.34
CA LEU A 116 -7.26 4.51 2.08
C LEU A 116 -6.32 3.29 1.92
N SER A 117 -6.54 2.23 2.68
CA SER A 117 -5.69 1.02 2.58
C SER A 117 -5.74 0.32 1.23
N PHE A 118 -6.80 0.47 0.42
CA PHE A 118 -6.78 -0.01 -0.96
C PHE A 118 -5.87 0.84 -1.83
N GLN A 119 -5.90 2.17 -1.65
CA GLN A 119 -4.97 3.08 -2.32
C GLN A 119 -3.52 2.77 -1.92
N GLU A 120 -3.26 2.56 -0.63
CA GLU A 120 -1.92 2.23 -0.11
C GLU A 120 -1.42 0.88 -0.64
N TYR A 121 -2.28 -0.14 -0.65
CA TYR A 121 -1.99 -1.47 -1.20
C TYR A 121 -1.70 -1.43 -2.70
N LEU A 122 -2.61 -0.86 -3.50
CA LEU A 122 -2.44 -0.79 -4.95
C LEU A 122 -1.19 0.00 -5.33
N THR A 123 -0.85 1.04 -4.55
CA THR A 123 0.40 1.78 -4.71
C THR A 123 1.62 0.91 -4.42
N ALA A 124 1.60 0.13 -3.35
CA ALA A 124 2.70 -0.77 -3.01
C ALA A 124 2.95 -1.81 -4.12
N VAL A 125 1.87 -2.35 -4.70
CA VAL A 125 1.96 -3.27 -5.83
C VAL A 125 2.51 -2.57 -7.07
N GLN A 126 2.00 -1.38 -7.41
CA GLN A 126 2.49 -0.59 -8.55
C GLN A 126 4.00 -0.36 -8.46
N ILE A 127 4.48 0.13 -7.31
CA ILE A 127 5.90 0.46 -7.09
C ILE A 127 6.79 -0.77 -7.25
N LYS A 128 6.32 -1.93 -6.77
CA LYS A 128 7.05 -3.19 -6.91
C LYS A 128 7.13 -3.63 -8.37
N GLU A 129 6.01 -3.61 -9.08
CA GLU A 129 5.95 -4.07 -10.48
C GLU A 129 6.72 -3.14 -11.44
N SER A 130 6.70 -1.82 -11.18
CA SER A 130 7.42 -0.82 -11.97
C SER A 130 8.88 -0.61 -11.53
N ASN A 131 9.35 -1.29 -10.49
CA ASN A 131 10.69 -1.14 -9.90
C ASN A 131 11.00 0.31 -9.47
N GLN A 132 10.02 1.00 -8.88
CA GLN A 132 10.13 2.42 -8.46
C GLN A 132 10.35 2.57 -6.94
N GLU A 133 11.12 1.67 -6.32
CA GLU A 133 11.39 1.68 -4.86
C GLU A 133 11.90 3.03 -4.35
N GLN A 134 12.62 3.78 -5.19
CA GLN A 134 13.14 5.10 -4.83
C GLN A 134 12.06 6.06 -4.32
N ILE A 135 10.81 5.96 -4.81
CA ILE A 135 9.69 6.77 -4.31
C ILE A 135 9.48 6.55 -2.80
N LEU A 136 9.59 5.31 -2.34
CA LEU A 136 9.43 4.95 -0.94
C LEU A 136 10.61 5.41 -0.10
N ILE A 137 11.83 5.30 -0.64
CA ILE A 137 13.06 5.78 -0.01
C ILE A 137 12.98 7.29 0.22
N ASP A 138 12.60 8.05 -0.80
CA ASP A 138 12.50 9.51 -0.74
C ASP A 138 11.44 9.98 0.27
N ASN A 139 10.45 9.14 0.56
CA ASN A 139 9.35 9.42 1.48
C ASN A 139 9.43 8.63 2.80
N ILE A 140 10.60 8.08 3.16
CA ILE A 140 10.77 7.21 4.35
C ILE A 140 10.41 7.89 5.68
N ASN A 141 10.50 9.21 5.74
CA ASN A 141 10.17 10.02 6.93
C ASN A 141 8.75 10.60 6.89
N ASP A 142 7.98 10.32 5.85
CA ASP A 142 6.62 10.84 5.67
C ASP A 142 5.59 9.80 6.09
N SER A 143 4.84 10.11 7.16
CA SER A 143 3.81 9.23 7.71
C SER A 143 2.73 8.85 6.71
N TRP A 144 2.50 9.68 5.67
CA TRP A 144 1.56 9.35 4.59
C TRP A 144 1.94 8.07 3.83
N TRP A 145 3.22 7.73 3.77
CA TRP A 145 3.72 6.59 3.01
C TRP A 145 3.97 5.34 3.87
N HIS A 146 3.90 5.44 5.19
CA HIS A 146 4.33 4.36 6.08
C HIS A 146 3.59 3.03 5.85
N GLU A 147 2.27 3.04 5.64
CA GLU A 147 1.54 1.79 5.40
C GLU A 147 1.85 1.21 4.02
N THR A 148 1.97 2.05 2.98
CA THR A 148 2.47 1.60 1.66
C THR A 148 3.85 0.97 1.77
N ILE A 149 4.76 1.54 2.55
CA ILE A 149 6.11 1.00 2.77
C ILE A 149 6.04 -0.37 3.47
N ARG A 150 5.19 -0.53 4.49
CA ARG A 150 4.97 -1.81 5.17
C ARG A 150 4.41 -2.87 4.22
N LEU A 151 3.38 -2.53 3.44
CA LEU A 151 2.78 -3.44 2.48
C LEU A 151 3.77 -3.83 1.38
N TYR A 152 4.60 -2.89 0.91
CA TYR A 152 5.68 -3.17 -0.03
C TYR A 152 6.74 -4.12 0.55
N ALA A 153 7.15 -3.90 1.80
CA ALA A 153 8.20 -4.66 2.47
C ALA A 153 7.90 -6.17 2.53
N VAL A 154 6.64 -6.56 2.79
CA VAL A 154 6.23 -7.97 2.96
C VAL A 154 6.67 -8.88 1.81
N ARG A 155 6.77 -8.36 0.57
CA ARG A 155 7.21 -9.15 -0.60
C ARG A 155 8.55 -8.71 -1.17
N SER A 156 9.28 -7.80 -0.54
CA SER A 156 10.45 -7.14 -1.11
C SER A 156 11.66 -7.21 -0.19
N ASP A 157 12.84 -7.09 -0.78
CA ASP A 157 14.05 -6.86 0.01
C ASP A 157 13.99 -5.45 0.61
N THR A 158 14.25 -5.33 1.91
CA THR A 158 14.07 -4.07 2.66
C THR A 158 15.39 -3.36 2.94
N THR A 159 16.50 -3.84 2.39
CA THR A 159 17.85 -3.33 2.67
C THR A 159 17.96 -1.83 2.41
N ASN A 160 17.45 -1.36 1.26
CA ASN A 160 17.55 0.04 0.89
C ASN A 160 16.64 0.94 1.75
N LEU A 161 15.44 0.46 2.09
CA LEU A 161 14.51 1.17 2.97
C LEU A 161 15.11 1.35 4.38
N ILE A 162 15.71 0.29 4.93
CA ILE A 162 16.35 0.34 6.25
C ILE A 162 17.57 1.27 6.20
N ARG A 163 18.38 1.21 5.14
CA ARG A 163 19.53 2.10 4.96
C ARG A 163 19.10 3.56 4.92
N ALA A 164 18.06 3.89 4.16
CA ALA A 164 17.52 5.25 4.09
C ALA A 164 17.05 5.77 5.46
N ALA A 165 16.38 4.91 6.25
CA ALA A 165 15.98 5.25 7.61
C ALA A 165 17.19 5.47 8.55
N LEU A 166 18.28 4.72 8.36
CA LEU A 166 19.52 4.90 9.12
C LEU A 166 20.29 6.17 8.74
N GLU A 167 20.22 6.59 7.47
CA GLU A 167 20.87 7.81 6.97
C GLU A 167 20.19 9.09 7.48
N SER A 168 18.87 9.07 7.68
CA SER A 168 18.09 10.18 8.24
C SER A 168 17.17 9.69 9.36
N PRO A 169 17.74 9.41 10.55
CA PRO A 169 17.03 8.73 11.62
C PRO A 169 16.02 9.66 12.31
N THR A 170 14.77 9.22 12.32
CA THR A 170 13.70 9.76 13.15
C THR A 170 13.06 8.61 13.93
N ILE A 171 12.30 8.92 14.98
CA ILE A 171 11.51 7.89 15.70
C ILE A 171 10.61 7.13 14.72
N SER A 172 9.97 7.86 13.80
CA SER A 172 9.12 7.32 12.75
C SER A 172 9.86 6.39 11.78
N SER A 173 10.96 6.85 11.18
CA SER A 173 11.68 6.06 10.18
C SER A 173 12.37 4.83 10.77
N LEU A 174 12.88 4.92 12.00
CA LEU A 174 13.50 3.76 12.67
C LEU A 174 12.47 2.76 13.19
N THR A 175 11.28 3.22 13.59
CA THR A 175 10.16 2.32 13.88
C THR A 175 9.75 1.59 12.61
N LEU A 176 9.55 2.32 11.51
CA LEU A 176 9.22 1.75 10.21
C LEU A 176 10.29 0.78 9.71
N ALA A 177 11.58 1.11 9.83
CA ALA A 177 12.67 0.22 9.46
C ALA A 177 12.69 -1.07 10.30
N SER A 178 12.36 -0.97 11.59
CA SER A 178 12.20 -2.16 12.44
C SER A 178 11.04 -3.04 11.99
N ASP A 179 9.93 -2.42 11.57
CA ASP A 179 8.77 -3.15 11.05
C ASP A 179 9.08 -3.81 9.70
N CYS A 180 9.79 -3.11 8.80
CA CYS A 180 10.27 -3.68 7.54
C CYS A 180 11.23 -4.86 7.77
N LEU A 181 12.08 -4.79 8.79
CA LEU A 181 12.98 -5.89 9.14
C LEU A 181 12.25 -7.14 9.63
N GLU A 182 11.12 -6.95 10.31
CA GLU A 182 10.32 -8.04 10.89
C GLU A 182 9.34 -8.67 9.89
N GLU A 183 8.62 -7.83 9.15
CA GLU A 183 7.57 -8.26 8.22
C GLU A 183 8.11 -8.46 6.78
N GLY A 184 9.29 -7.94 6.47
CA GLY A 184 9.85 -7.94 5.12
C GLY A 184 10.35 -9.31 4.65
N LEU A 185 10.42 -9.48 3.32
CA LEU A 185 10.84 -10.75 2.72
C LEU A 185 12.32 -11.08 3.03
N SER A 186 13.19 -10.09 2.90
CA SER A 186 14.62 -10.20 3.19
C SER A 186 15.24 -8.86 3.55
N ALA A 187 16.42 -8.90 4.16
CA ALA A 187 17.29 -7.76 4.39
C ALA A 187 18.74 -8.24 4.46
N ASP A 188 19.68 -7.42 3.99
CA ASP A 188 21.11 -7.64 4.14
C ASP A 188 21.49 -7.80 5.63
N PRO A 189 22.22 -8.87 6.03
CA PRO A 189 22.61 -9.10 7.42
C PRO A 189 23.39 -7.96 8.07
N VAL A 190 24.22 -7.25 7.29
CA VAL A 190 25.01 -6.11 7.78
C VAL A 190 24.08 -4.94 8.11
N VAL A 191 23.11 -4.65 7.24
CA VAL A 191 22.15 -3.57 7.47
C VAL A 191 21.21 -3.89 8.64
N ARG A 192 20.81 -5.16 8.78
CA ARG A 192 20.10 -5.66 9.98
C ARG A 192 20.90 -5.36 11.25
N GLN A 193 22.15 -5.76 11.27
CA GLN A 193 23.02 -5.56 12.43
C GLN A 193 23.20 -4.07 12.75
N GLN A 194 23.39 -3.23 11.73
CA GLN A 194 23.50 -1.77 11.91
C GLN A 194 22.25 -1.17 12.58
N LEU A 195 21.05 -1.58 12.17
CA LEU A 195 19.82 -1.12 12.80
C LEU A 195 19.71 -1.58 14.25
N GLU A 196 20.02 -2.84 14.53
CA GLU A 196 19.99 -3.40 15.89
C GLU A 196 20.99 -2.69 16.81
N GLU A 197 22.22 -2.48 16.34
CA GLU A 197 23.29 -1.77 17.06
C GLU A 197 22.94 -0.29 17.28
N LYS A 198 22.38 0.39 16.28
CA LYS A 198 21.94 1.79 16.41
C LYS A 198 20.89 1.94 17.50
N LEU A 199 19.93 1.03 17.57
CA LEU A 199 18.90 1.03 18.62
C LEU A 199 19.43 0.60 19.99
N ALA A 200 20.40 -0.32 20.05
CA ALA A 200 21.02 -0.75 21.31
C ALA A 200 21.92 0.34 21.91
N SER A 201 22.88 0.84 21.12
CA SER A 201 23.77 1.94 21.52
C SER A 201 23.00 3.22 21.84
N GLY A 202 21.88 3.47 21.14
CA GLY A 202 21.02 4.60 21.44
C GLY A 202 20.47 4.58 22.87
N LEU A 203 20.05 3.41 23.38
CA LEU A 203 19.58 3.27 24.77
C LEU A 203 20.66 3.54 25.82
N GLU A 204 21.92 3.35 25.45
CA GLU A 204 23.09 3.57 26.31
C GLU A 204 23.71 4.97 26.11
N SER A 205 23.15 5.77 25.20
CA SER A 205 23.67 7.09 24.87
C SER A 205 23.52 8.05 26.04
N THR A 206 24.54 8.89 26.24
CA THR A 206 24.51 10.02 27.18
C THR A 206 23.80 11.24 26.60
N GLU A 207 23.53 11.24 25.29
CA GLU A 207 22.75 12.27 24.62
C GLU A 207 21.25 11.95 24.73
N LEU A 208 20.51 12.87 25.35
CA LEU A 208 19.08 12.69 25.65
C LEU A 208 18.25 12.40 24.39
N GLU A 209 18.45 13.15 23.32
CA GLU A 209 17.68 13.00 22.07
C GLU A 209 17.86 11.60 21.46
N THR A 210 19.11 11.10 21.42
CA THR A 210 19.44 9.77 20.92
C THR A 210 18.87 8.66 21.82
N ALA A 211 18.92 8.84 23.14
CA ALA A 211 18.36 7.89 24.10
C ALA A 211 16.83 7.83 24.05
N GLU A 212 16.17 8.98 23.99
CA GLU A 212 14.71 9.09 23.86
C GLU A 212 14.24 8.44 22.57
N LEU A 213 14.91 8.70 21.44
CA LEU A 213 14.58 8.12 20.16
C LEU A 213 14.65 6.58 20.19
N ALA A 214 15.73 6.01 20.72
CA ALA A 214 15.89 4.56 20.82
C ALA A 214 14.86 3.93 21.78
N ALA A 215 14.59 4.58 22.91
CA ALA A 215 13.60 4.14 23.88
C ALA A 215 12.18 4.14 23.28
N GLN A 216 11.80 5.19 22.56
CA GLN A 216 10.49 5.30 21.93
C GLN A 216 10.28 4.27 20.83
N VAL A 217 11.30 4.00 20.01
CA VAL A 217 11.24 2.93 18.99
C VAL A 217 11.06 1.57 19.65
N LYS A 218 11.84 1.24 20.68
CA LYS A 218 11.75 -0.05 21.40
C LYS A 218 10.40 -0.21 22.13
N LEU A 219 9.88 0.86 22.74
CA LEU A 219 8.58 0.84 23.39
C LEU A 219 7.45 0.64 22.40
N SER A 220 7.45 1.38 21.28
CA SER A 220 6.45 1.23 20.21
C SER A 220 6.38 -0.20 19.70
N ARG A 221 7.54 -0.85 19.49
CA ARG A 221 7.61 -2.27 19.11
C ARG A 221 6.99 -3.19 20.15
N ARG A 222 7.34 -3.02 21.43
CA ARG A 222 6.78 -3.84 22.52
C ARG A 222 5.25 -3.72 22.63
N LEU A 223 4.72 -2.51 22.49
CA LEU A 223 3.28 -2.27 22.52
C LEU A 223 2.57 -2.99 21.37
N LYS A 224 3.13 -2.93 20.16
CA LYS A 224 2.59 -3.62 18.98
C LYS A 224 2.50 -5.14 19.20
N HIS A 225 3.56 -5.77 19.71
CA HIS A 225 3.54 -7.20 20.03
C HIS A 225 2.59 -7.56 21.18
N ALA A 226 2.45 -6.67 22.17
CA ALA A 226 1.52 -6.90 23.29
C ALA A 226 0.05 -6.82 22.85
N SER A 227 -0.27 -6.02 21.83
CA SER A 227 -1.63 -5.91 21.27
C SER A 227 -2.00 -7.04 20.28
N ALA A 228 -1.02 -7.84 19.84
CA ALA A 228 -1.21 -8.94 18.89
C ALA A 228 -1.40 -10.31 19.58
N ASN A 229 -1.29 -10.38 20.91
CA ASN A 229 -1.55 -11.56 21.74
C ASN A 229 -2.82 -11.39 22.56
#